data_AF-A0AAV9KW21-F1
#
_entry.id   AF-A0AAV9KW21-F1
#
_cell.length_a   1.000
_cell.length_b   1.000
_cell.length_c   1.000
_cell.angle_alpha   90.00
_cell.angle_beta   90.00
_cell.angle_gamma   90.00
#
_symmetry.space_group_name_H-M   'P 1'
#
loop_
_entity.id
_entity.type
_entity.pdbx_description
1 polymer ?
#
loop_
_entity_poly.entity_id
_entity_poly.type
_entity_poly.pdbx_seq_one_letter_code
_entity_poly.pdbx_strand_id
1 'polypeptide(L)'
;MEKAKYNEIEREEEEANNSSVSFSALRKDVVNVLDFMERLKNEEDQIAADMADQIENLKFVLAFICTYFEDTMNAARQVVKDLLRSILDDVDNNIGCKYNYMNHTLPSLANNMDDCIGSCQRSKSSAIITEEQLNFLLLNLHHLSTFLAEKVYPYEILQNVCGNMRDFHGLIVNGCVEQEIVEYVLPQFQPMAERVGLFLWDETISEDSQVFKLAHLFLKIFPIELEVMHICFTI
;
A
#
# COMPACT_ATOMS: atom_id res chain seq x y z
N MET A 1 -24.61 -24.62 20.64
CA MET A 1 -24.26 -23.20 20.41
C MET A 1 -22.76 -22.98 20.55
N GLU A 2 -22.10 -23.47 21.60
CA GLU A 2 -20.64 -23.36 21.79
C GLU A 2 -19.79 -24.05 20.71
N LYS A 3 -20.17 -25.25 20.27
CA LYS A 3 -19.43 -26.01 19.24
C LYS A 3 -19.45 -25.35 17.85
N ALA A 4 -20.51 -24.58 17.55
CA ALA A 4 -20.59 -23.82 16.31
C ALA A 4 -19.68 -22.58 16.36
N LYS A 5 -19.62 -21.92 17.53
CA LYS A 5 -18.75 -20.78 17.79
C LYS A 5 -17.26 -21.14 17.73
N TYR A 6 -16.88 -22.30 18.28
CA TYR A 6 -15.50 -22.80 18.23
C TYR A 6 -15.05 -23.08 16.79
N ASN A 7 -15.88 -23.76 16.00
CA ASN A 7 -15.59 -24.07 14.59
C ASN A 7 -15.58 -22.81 13.67
N GLU A 8 -16.16 -21.71 14.12
CA GLU A 8 -16.12 -20.42 13.42
C GLU A 8 -14.80 -19.72 13.70
N ILE A 9 -14.37 -19.68 14.98
CA ILE A 9 -13.05 -19.14 15.40
C ILE A 9 -11.90 -19.88 14.72
N GLU A 10 -11.91 -21.22 14.71
CA GLU A 10 -10.84 -22.02 14.09
C GLU A 10 -10.73 -21.78 12.58
N ARG A 11 -11.86 -21.49 11.92
CA ARG A 11 -11.89 -21.16 10.48
C ARG A 11 -11.38 -19.75 10.20
N GLU A 12 -11.73 -18.79 11.05
CA GLU A 12 -11.21 -17.41 10.97
C GLU A 12 -9.70 -17.37 11.18
N GLU A 13 -9.16 -18.16 12.13
CA GLU A 13 -7.72 -18.30 12.36
C GLU A 13 -6.99 -18.93 11.15
N GLU A 14 -7.56 -19.98 10.53
CA GLU A 14 -6.98 -20.61 9.35
C GLU A 14 -7.00 -19.67 8.12
N GLU A 15 -8.08 -18.92 7.93
CA GLU A 15 -8.18 -17.90 6.86
C GLU A 15 -7.19 -16.76 7.06
N ALA A 16 -7.03 -16.26 8.29
CA ALA A 16 -6.06 -15.22 8.64
C ALA A 16 -4.61 -15.68 8.38
N ASN A 17 -4.29 -16.92 8.75
CA ASN A 17 -2.96 -17.50 8.50
C ASN A 17 -2.67 -17.63 6.99
N ASN A 18 -3.64 -18.09 6.20
CA ASN A 18 -3.49 -18.21 4.75
C ASN A 18 -3.33 -16.85 4.07
N SER A 19 -4.05 -15.82 4.51
CA SER A 19 -3.89 -14.45 4.02
C SER A 19 -2.51 -13.89 4.34
N SER A 20 -2.02 -14.09 5.58
CA SER A 20 -0.67 -13.68 6.00
C SER A 20 0.43 -14.35 5.17
N VAL A 21 0.33 -15.65 4.91
CA VAL A 21 1.27 -16.40 4.06
C VAL A 21 1.27 -15.84 2.64
N SER A 22 0.09 -15.66 2.04
CA SER A 22 -0.05 -15.14 0.68
C SER A 22 0.56 -13.73 0.56
N PHE A 23 0.30 -12.87 1.55
CA PHE A 23 0.84 -11.52 1.59
C PHE A 23 2.37 -11.50 1.74
N SER A 24 2.93 -12.37 2.57
CA SER A 24 4.38 -12.48 2.73
C SER A 24 5.08 -12.88 1.42
N ALA A 25 4.47 -13.80 0.66
CA ALA A 25 4.96 -14.22 -0.64
C ALA A 25 4.88 -13.08 -1.67
N LEU A 26 3.76 -12.35 -1.69
CA LEU A 26 3.59 -11.17 -2.52
C LEU A 26 4.64 -10.10 -2.22
N ARG A 27 4.89 -9.77 -0.95
CA ARG A 27 5.92 -8.80 -0.56
C ARG A 27 7.31 -9.19 -1.04
N LYS A 28 7.64 -10.49 -0.95
CA LYS A 28 8.92 -11.01 -1.45
C LYS A 28 9.06 -10.80 -2.95
N ASP A 29 7.99 -11.07 -3.71
CA ASP A 29 8.01 -10.85 -5.15
C ASP A 29 8.08 -9.37 -5.53
N VAL A 30 7.39 -8.50 -4.79
CA VAL A 30 7.54 -7.05 -4.96
C VAL A 30 8.99 -6.62 -4.76
N VAL A 31 9.66 -7.09 -3.69
CA VAL A 31 11.10 -6.81 -3.48
C VAL A 31 11.94 -7.29 -4.66
N ASN A 32 11.70 -8.52 -5.15
CA ASN A 32 12.42 -9.05 -6.30
C ASN A 32 12.22 -8.19 -7.57
N VAL A 33 11.01 -7.66 -7.77
CA VAL A 33 10.68 -6.75 -8.88
C VAL A 33 11.40 -5.42 -8.73
N LEU A 34 11.34 -4.81 -7.54
CA LEU A 34 12.02 -3.55 -7.26
C LEU A 34 13.54 -3.66 -7.45
N ASP A 35 14.14 -4.75 -6.97
CA ASP A 35 15.57 -5.04 -7.16
C ASP A 35 15.93 -5.21 -8.64
N PHE A 36 15.02 -5.76 -9.45
CA PHE A 36 15.21 -5.84 -10.90
C PHE A 36 15.14 -4.45 -11.54
N MET A 37 14.14 -3.64 -11.17
CA MET A 37 13.99 -2.28 -11.72
C MET A 37 15.17 -1.38 -11.35
N GLU A 38 15.72 -1.51 -10.15
CA GLU A 38 16.89 -0.77 -9.73
C GLU A 38 18.14 -1.21 -10.51
N ARG A 39 18.30 -2.51 -10.79
CA ARG A 39 19.39 -2.99 -11.66
C ARG A 39 19.24 -2.48 -13.08
N LEU A 40 18.03 -2.54 -13.63
CA LEU A 40 17.72 -1.99 -14.95
C LEU A 40 18.11 -0.51 -15.01
N LYS A 41 17.78 0.24 -13.94
CA LYS A 41 18.11 1.66 -13.85
C LYS A 41 19.61 1.96 -13.85
N ASN A 42 20.41 1.04 -13.34
CA ASN A 42 21.86 1.19 -13.23
C ASN A 42 22.63 0.62 -14.42
N GLU A 43 22.05 -0.31 -15.19
CA GLU A 43 22.69 -0.96 -16.35
C GLU A 43 22.44 -0.23 -17.68
N GLU A 44 21.39 0.58 -17.77
CA GLU A 44 21.03 1.30 -19.00
C GLU A 44 21.49 2.77 -18.93
N ASP A 45 22.62 3.08 -19.59
CA ASP A 45 23.29 4.40 -19.58
C ASP A 45 22.40 5.58 -20.02
N GLN A 46 21.23 5.32 -20.61
CA GLN A 46 20.16 6.26 -20.86
C GLN A 46 18.79 5.56 -20.77
N ILE A 47 18.23 5.48 -19.57
CA ILE A 47 16.79 5.23 -19.45
C ILE A 47 16.08 6.43 -20.08
N ALA A 48 15.23 6.18 -21.07
CA ALA A 48 14.36 7.22 -21.60
C ALA A 48 13.50 7.79 -20.46
N ALA A 49 13.29 9.11 -20.40
CA ALA A 49 12.52 9.74 -19.33
C ALA A 49 11.15 9.05 -19.12
N ASP A 50 10.52 8.59 -20.20
CA ASP A 50 9.27 7.84 -20.18
C ASP A 50 9.37 6.48 -19.45
N MET A 51 10.46 5.74 -19.63
CA MET A 51 10.69 4.49 -18.91
C MET A 51 10.98 4.74 -17.42
N ALA A 52 11.70 5.80 -17.09
CA ALA A 52 11.93 6.18 -15.69
C ALA A 52 10.60 6.51 -14.97
N ASP A 53 9.71 7.23 -15.65
CA ASP A 53 8.36 7.53 -15.15
C ASP A 53 7.52 6.25 -14.98
N GLN A 54 7.61 5.30 -15.92
CA GLN A 54 6.93 4.01 -15.83
C GLN A 54 7.47 3.15 -14.67
N ILE A 55 8.79 3.13 -14.44
CA ILE A 55 9.40 2.43 -13.31
C ILE A 55 8.90 3.01 -11.99
N GLU A 56 8.90 4.34 -11.83
CA GLU A 56 8.41 4.97 -10.60
C GLU A 56 6.89 4.77 -10.41
N ASN A 57 6.09 4.83 -11.48
CA ASN A 57 4.67 4.47 -11.43
C ASN A 57 4.47 3.01 -11.02
N LEU A 58 5.32 2.09 -11.48
CA LEU A 58 5.26 0.69 -11.06
C LEU A 58 5.59 0.54 -9.57
N LYS A 59 6.63 1.22 -9.07
CA LYS A 59 6.96 1.22 -7.63
C LYS A 59 5.77 1.70 -6.81
N PHE A 60 5.11 2.75 -7.26
CA PHE A 60 3.91 3.30 -6.64
C PHE A 60 2.76 2.27 -6.59
N VAL A 61 2.41 1.65 -7.73
CA VAL A 61 1.30 0.68 -7.79
C VAL A 61 1.61 -0.58 -6.98
N LEU A 62 2.87 -1.04 -6.97
CA LEU A 62 3.29 -2.18 -6.15
C LEU A 62 3.22 -1.86 -4.65
N ALA A 63 3.64 -0.66 -4.23
CA ALA A 63 3.48 -0.20 -2.85
C ALA A 63 1.99 -0.14 -2.47
N PHE A 64 1.12 0.31 -3.38
CA PHE A 64 -0.32 0.34 -3.17
C PHE A 64 -0.93 -1.07 -3.00
N ILE A 65 -0.59 -2.03 -3.88
CA ILE A 65 -1.05 -3.42 -3.78
C ILE A 65 -0.58 -4.08 -2.48
N CYS A 66 0.64 -3.75 -2.07
CA CYS A 66 1.18 -4.17 -0.78
C CYS A 66 0.45 -3.53 0.41
N THR A 67 -0.32 -2.47 0.20
CA THR A 67 -0.97 -1.72 1.27
C THR A 67 -2.46 -2.06 1.43
N TYR A 68 -3.15 -2.36 0.32
CA TYR A 68 -4.60 -2.52 0.31
C TYR A 68 -5.02 -3.86 -0.30
N PHE A 69 -6.03 -4.47 0.32
CA PHE A 69 -6.45 -5.84 0.05
C PHE A 69 -7.85 -6.00 -0.57
N GLU A 70 -8.53 -4.90 -0.88
CA GLU A 70 -9.93 -4.92 -1.34
C GLU A 70 -10.06 -4.90 -2.87
N ASP A 71 -11.29 -4.75 -3.38
CA ASP A 71 -11.67 -4.78 -4.81
C ASP A 71 -10.77 -3.93 -5.73
N THR A 72 -10.17 -2.87 -5.19
CA THR A 72 -9.15 -2.03 -5.83
C THR A 72 -7.93 -2.81 -6.33
N MET A 73 -7.58 -3.95 -5.71
CA MET A 73 -6.47 -4.82 -6.12
C MET A 73 -6.64 -5.38 -7.54
N ASN A 74 -7.88 -5.63 -8.00
CA ASN A 74 -8.09 -6.17 -9.35
C ASN A 74 -7.70 -5.15 -10.42
N ALA A 75 -8.08 -3.88 -10.23
CA ALA A 75 -7.65 -2.79 -11.09
C ALA A 75 -6.13 -2.62 -11.01
N ALA A 76 -5.58 -2.67 -9.79
CA ALA A 76 -4.15 -2.49 -9.58
C ALA A 76 -3.29 -3.57 -10.24
N ARG A 77 -3.73 -4.82 -10.14
CA ARG A 77 -3.10 -5.96 -10.82
C ARG A 77 -3.00 -5.73 -12.32
N GLN A 78 -4.04 -5.18 -12.95
CA GLN A 78 -4.01 -4.91 -14.39
C GLN A 78 -3.01 -3.81 -14.72
N VAL A 79 -2.99 -2.72 -13.95
CA VAL A 79 -2.01 -1.62 -14.12
C VAL A 79 -0.57 -2.14 -13.96
N VAL A 80 -0.29 -3.01 -12.99
CA VAL A 80 1.04 -3.64 -12.84
C VAL A 80 1.41 -4.44 -14.08
N LYS A 81 0.49 -5.26 -14.61
CA LYS A 81 0.76 -6.06 -15.82
C LYS A 81 1.07 -5.17 -17.02
N ASP A 82 0.32 -4.07 -17.18
CA ASP A 82 0.47 -3.17 -18.31
C ASP A 82 1.80 -2.37 -18.21
N LEU A 83 2.14 -1.85 -17.02
CA LEU A 83 3.42 -1.19 -16.76
C LEU A 83 4.60 -2.13 -16.94
N LEU A 84 4.53 -3.35 -16.39
CA LEU A 84 5.58 -4.35 -16.54
C LEU A 84 5.79 -4.74 -18.00
N ARG A 85 4.71 -4.90 -18.76
CA ARG A 85 4.81 -5.16 -20.18
C ARG A 85 5.47 -4.01 -20.92
N SER A 86 5.04 -2.78 -20.66
CA SER A 86 5.60 -1.58 -21.28
C SER A 86 7.11 -1.45 -21.02
N ILE A 87 7.53 -1.55 -19.75
CA ILE A 87 8.95 -1.51 -19.37
C ILE A 87 9.73 -2.62 -20.07
N LEU A 88 9.21 -3.86 -20.05
CA LEU A 88 9.93 -5.00 -20.63
C LEU A 88 9.98 -5.00 -22.17
N ASP A 89 9.00 -4.39 -22.84
CA ASP A 89 8.99 -4.30 -24.30
C ASP A 89 10.10 -3.35 -24.81
N ASP A 90 10.45 -2.33 -24.01
CA ASP A 90 11.51 -1.36 -24.33
C ASP A 90 12.94 -1.86 -24.00
N VAL A 91 13.07 -2.85 -23.11
CA VAL A 91 14.38 -3.40 -22.68
C VAL A 91 14.92 -4.40 -23.70
N ASP A 92 16.19 -4.25 -24.12
CA ASP A 92 16.83 -5.15 -25.09
C ASP A 92 16.80 -6.62 -24.63
N ASN A 93 16.54 -7.53 -25.59
CA ASN A 93 16.37 -8.96 -25.35
C ASN A 93 17.68 -9.66 -24.93
N ASN A 94 18.82 -8.99 -24.99
CA ASN A 94 20.13 -9.53 -24.61
C ASN A 94 20.42 -9.48 -23.10
N ILE A 95 19.57 -8.85 -22.28
CA ILE A 95 19.78 -8.82 -20.84
C ILE A 95 19.35 -10.18 -20.26
N GLY A 96 20.32 -11.01 -19.87
CA GLY A 96 20.05 -12.31 -19.21
C GLY A 96 19.14 -12.18 -17.97
N CYS A 97 19.11 -11.01 -17.33
CA CYS A 97 18.20 -10.68 -16.24
C CYS A 97 16.72 -10.60 -16.68
N LYS A 98 16.42 -10.17 -17.91
CA LYS A 98 15.05 -10.16 -18.48
C LYS A 98 14.46 -11.57 -18.56
N TYR A 99 15.27 -12.55 -18.93
CA TYR A 99 14.82 -13.94 -19.05
C TYR A 99 14.44 -14.55 -17.69
N ASN A 100 15.24 -14.30 -16.65
CA ASN A 100 14.93 -14.75 -15.28
C ASN A 100 13.66 -14.04 -14.76
N TYR A 101 13.55 -12.75 -15.02
CA TYR A 101 12.40 -11.93 -14.64
C TYR A 101 11.09 -12.43 -15.28
N MET A 102 11.08 -12.66 -16.60
CA MET A 102 9.91 -13.11 -17.34
C MET A 102 9.46 -14.54 -16.99
N ASN A 103 10.39 -15.44 -16.70
CA ASN A 103 10.06 -16.86 -16.50
C ASN A 103 9.81 -17.25 -15.04
N HIS A 104 10.31 -16.47 -14.08
CA HIS A 104 10.22 -16.81 -12.66
C HIS A 104 9.57 -15.72 -11.83
N THR A 105 10.09 -14.49 -11.86
CA THR A 105 9.61 -13.39 -11.01
C THR A 105 8.20 -12.93 -11.40
N LEU A 106 7.96 -12.69 -12.68
CA LEU A 106 6.67 -12.18 -13.18
C LEU A 106 5.52 -13.18 -12.98
N PRO A 107 5.66 -14.48 -13.30
CA PRO A 107 4.61 -15.46 -13.01
C PRO A 107 4.35 -15.65 -11.52
N SER A 108 5.41 -15.65 -10.70
CA SER A 108 5.29 -15.75 -9.23
C SER A 108 4.50 -14.55 -8.67
N LEU A 109 4.85 -13.33 -9.09
CA LEU A 109 4.16 -12.12 -8.69
C LEU A 109 2.67 -12.19 -9.04
N ALA A 110 2.34 -12.60 -10.27
CA ALA A 110 0.96 -12.72 -10.72
C ALA A 110 0.16 -13.75 -9.91
N ASN A 111 0.75 -14.91 -9.62
CA ASN A 111 0.11 -15.94 -8.81
C ASN A 111 -0.09 -15.47 -7.36
N ASN A 112 0.92 -14.83 -6.76
CA ASN A 112 0.81 -14.34 -5.39
C ASN A 112 -0.18 -13.18 -5.26
N MET A 113 -0.34 -12.35 -6.30
CA MET A 113 -1.43 -11.38 -6.37
C MET A 113 -2.80 -12.07 -6.41
N ASP A 114 -2.95 -13.13 -7.22
CA ASP A 114 -4.21 -13.88 -7.33
C ASP A 114 -4.56 -14.59 -6.02
N ASP A 115 -3.56 -15.18 -5.35
CA ASP A 115 -3.72 -15.81 -4.03
C ASP A 115 -4.08 -14.78 -2.95
N CYS A 116 -3.44 -13.61 -2.95
CA CYS A 116 -3.80 -12.53 -2.04
C CYS A 116 -5.24 -12.06 -2.26
N ILE A 117 -5.63 -11.73 -3.49
CA ILE A 117 -7.00 -11.30 -3.82
C ILE A 117 -8.03 -12.36 -3.40
N GLY A 118 -7.76 -13.63 -3.70
CA GLY A 118 -8.62 -14.74 -3.32
C GLY A 118 -8.72 -14.98 -1.81
N SER A 119 -7.65 -14.68 -1.06
CA SER A 119 -7.64 -14.77 0.40
C SER A 119 -8.44 -13.63 1.04
N CYS A 120 -8.32 -12.41 0.52
CA CYS A 120 -8.94 -11.21 1.09
C CYS A 120 -10.44 -11.16 0.88
N GLN A 121 -10.96 -11.70 -0.24
CA GLN A 121 -12.39 -11.84 -0.46
C GLN A 121 -13.08 -12.84 0.50
N ARG A 122 -12.31 -13.74 1.14
CA ARG A 122 -12.84 -14.71 2.12
C ARG A 122 -12.83 -14.16 3.54
N SER A 123 -11.86 -13.33 3.90
CA SER A 123 -11.79 -12.68 5.21
C SER A 123 -12.86 -11.58 5.32
N LYS A 124 -13.94 -11.83 6.07
CA LYS A 124 -14.86 -10.75 6.45
C LYS A 124 -14.11 -9.68 7.25
N SER A 125 -14.22 -8.44 6.77
CA SER A 125 -13.61 -7.17 7.22
C SER A 125 -13.83 -6.80 8.71
N SER A 126 -13.35 -7.59 9.67
CA SER A 126 -13.22 -7.16 11.07
C SER A 126 -11.90 -7.54 11.73
N ALA A 127 -10.90 -7.97 10.95
CA ALA A 127 -9.58 -8.25 11.49
C ALA A 127 -8.90 -6.92 11.83
N ILE A 128 -8.56 -6.74 13.10
CA ILE A 128 -7.68 -5.67 13.58
C ILE A 128 -6.39 -5.79 12.79
N ILE A 129 -6.01 -4.73 12.07
CA ILE A 129 -4.72 -4.68 11.38
C ILE A 129 -3.60 -4.91 12.42
N THR A 130 -2.66 -5.80 12.13
CA THR A 130 -1.53 -6.02 13.05
C THR A 130 -0.63 -4.79 13.06
N GLU A 131 0.16 -4.60 14.13
CA GLU A 131 1.11 -3.49 14.23
C GLU A 131 2.10 -3.46 13.06
N GLU A 132 2.57 -4.62 12.60
CA GLU A 132 3.44 -4.73 11.42
C GLU A 132 2.74 -4.29 10.13
N GLN A 133 1.47 -4.67 9.97
CA GLN A 133 0.67 -4.28 8.81
C GLN A 133 0.37 -2.78 8.82
N LEU A 134 0.09 -2.19 9.99
CA LEU A 134 -0.12 -0.75 10.14
C LEU A 134 1.16 0.04 9.88
N ASN A 135 2.30 -0.39 10.44
CA ASN A 135 3.61 0.18 10.13
C ASN A 135 3.86 0.22 8.61
N PHE A 136 3.57 -0.90 7.95
CA PHE A 136 3.77 -1.03 6.52
C PHE A 136 2.83 -0.13 5.71
N LEU A 137 1.56 -0.06 6.10
CA LEU A 137 0.55 0.84 5.53
C LEU A 137 0.97 2.31 5.63
N LEU A 138 1.39 2.76 6.82
CA LEU A 138 1.81 4.14 7.04
C LEU A 138 3.09 4.49 6.29
N LEU A 139 4.06 3.57 6.23
CA LEU A 139 5.28 3.73 5.46
C LEU A 139 4.97 3.92 3.97
N ASN A 140 4.12 3.04 3.42
CA ASN A 140 3.71 3.13 2.03
C ASN A 140 2.93 4.41 1.76
N LEU A 141 1.97 4.81 2.61
CA LEU A 141 1.24 6.07 2.46
C LEU A 141 2.14 7.31 2.44
N HIS A 142 3.18 7.33 3.29
CA HIS A 142 4.18 8.39 3.27
C HIS A 142 4.94 8.42 1.93
N HIS A 143 5.34 7.27 1.41
CA HIS A 143 5.99 7.19 0.09
C HIS A 143 5.06 7.63 -1.05
N LEU A 144 3.81 7.14 -1.07
CA LEU A 144 2.81 7.47 -2.09
C LEU A 144 2.49 8.96 -2.08
N SER A 145 2.29 9.56 -0.91
CA SER A 145 2.00 11.00 -0.78
C SER A 145 3.19 11.87 -1.18
N THR A 146 4.42 11.46 -0.87
CA THR A 146 5.65 12.14 -1.32
C THR A 146 5.75 12.14 -2.84
N PHE A 147 5.53 10.98 -3.47
CA PHE A 147 5.55 10.84 -4.92
C PHE A 147 4.52 11.75 -5.63
N LEU A 148 3.31 11.86 -5.08
CA LEU A 148 2.28 12.71 -5.66
C LEU A 148 2.52 14.21 -5.43
N ALA A 149 3.09 14.60 -4.28
CA ALA A 149 3.47 15.98 -4.00
C ALA A 149 4.53 16.52 -4.98
N GLU A 150 5.43 15.65 -5.47
CA GLU A 150 6.40 16.00 -6.51
C GLU A 150 5.75 16.26 -7.88
N LYS A 151 4.59 15.64 -8.15
CA LYS A 151 3.88 15.76 -9.44
C LYS A 151 2.89 16.92 -9.48
N VAL A 152 2.22 17.26 -8.37
CA VAL A 152 1.20 18.34 -8.33
C VAL A 152 1.14 19.03 -6.95
N TYR A 153 1.00 20.36 -6.95
CA TYR A 153 1.06 21.22 -5.76
C TYR A 153 -0.03 21.04 -4.66
N PRO A 154 -1.29 20.61 -4.91
CA PRO A 154 -2.32 20.56 -3.86
C PRO A 154 -2.17 19.36 -2.89
N TYR A 155 -1.16 18.51 -3.04
CA TYR A 155 -0.97 17.30 -2.23
C TYR A 155 0.02 17.45 -1.07
N GLU A 156 0.61 18.63 -0.86
CA GLU A 156 1.50 18.90 0.30
C GLU A 156 0.79 18.63 1.64
N ILE A 157 -0.50 18.96 1.74
CA ILE A 157 -1.30 18.67 2.94
C ILE A 157 -1.39 17.15 3.17
N LEU A 158 -1.54 16.35 2.12
CA LEU A 158 -1.57 14.88 2.26
C LEU A 158 -0.22 14.32 2.66
N GLN A 159 0.88 14.88 2.14
CA GLN A 159 2.22 14.52 2.59
C GLN A 159 2.40 14.79 4.08
N ASN A 160 1.94 15.95 4.56
CA ASN A 160 1.97 16.28 5.99
C ASN A 160 1.11 15.33 6.83
N VAL A 161 -0.12 15.04 6.40
CA VAL A 161 -1.01 14.09 7.09
C VAL A 161 -0.37 12.70 7.16
N CYS A 162 0.18 12.19 6.05
CA CYS A 162 0.88 10.90 6.02
C CYS A 162 2.15 10.89 6.90
N GLY A 163 2.92 11.98 6.87
CA GLY A 163 4.09 12.17 7.74
C GLY A 163 3.72 12.16 9.22
N ASN A 164 2.70 12.93 9.61
CA ASN A 164 2.19 13.00 10.98
C ASN A 164 1.71 11.62 11.47
N MET A 165 0.96 10.89 10.65
CA MET A 165 0.51 9.55 11.00
C MET A 165 1.69 8.59 11.21
N ARG A 166 2.67 8.59 10.30
CA ARG A 166 3.88 7.76 10.45
C ARG A 166 4.65 8.12 11.72
N ASP A 167 4.87 9.40 11.96
CA ASP A 167 5.68 9.86 13.09
C ASP A 167 4.97 9.58 14.42
N PHE A 168 3.65 9.81 14.49
CA PHE A 168 2.86 9.46 15.67
C PHE A 168 2.87 7.96 15.94
N HIS A 169 2.72 7.14 14.91
CA HIS A 169 2.86 5.69 15.03
C HIS A 169 4.26 5.31 15.56
N GLY A 170 5.31 5.97 15.08
CA GLY A 170 6.66 5.79 15.61
C GLY A 170 6.75 6.09 17.11
N LEU A 171 6.04 7.09 17.62
CA LEU A 171 5.97 7.38 19.06
C LEU A 171 5.26 6.25 19.83
N ILE A 172 4.20 5.67 19.28
CA ILE A 172 3.49 4.51 19.86
C ILE A 172 4.44 3.32 20.00
N VAL A 173 5.08 2.91 18.90
CA VAL A 173 5.98 1.73 18.86
C VAL A 173 7.17 1.90 19.82
N ASN A 174 7.65 3.12 19.99
CA ASN A 174 8.75 3.43 20.90
C ASN A 174 8.32 3.54 22.38
N GLY A 175 7.05 3.34 22.70
CA GLY A 175 6.51 3.46 24.06
C GLY A 175 6.55 4.90 24.59
N CYS A 176 6.60 5.90 23.69
CA CYS A 176 6.62 7.32 24.04
C CYS A 176 5.21 7.90 24.26
N VAL A 177 4.18 7.11 23.99
CA VAL A 177 2.76 7.50 24.12
C VAL A 177 2.13 6.62 25.20
N GLU A 178 1.33 7.22 26.08
CA GLU A 178 0.63 6.48 27.13
C GLU A 178 -0.36 5.49 26.52
N GLN A 179 -0.48 4.31 27.14
CA GLN A 179 -1.32 3.21 26.66
C GLN A 179 -2.79 3.64 26.41
N GLU A 180 -3.32 4.53 27.25
CA GLU A 180 -4.68 5.05 27.13
C GLU A 180 -4.88 5.87 25.85
N ILE A 181 -3.87 6.63 25.44
CA ILE A 181 -3.85 7.37 24.17
C ILE A 181 -3.72 6.39 23.00
N VAL A 182 -2.87 5.37 23.12
CA VAL A 182 -2.70 4.34 22.07
C VAL A 182 -4.02 3.63 21.79
N GLU A 183 -4.69 3.14 22.83
CA GLU A 183 -5.98 2.43 22.72
C GLU A 183 -7.06 3.28 22.04
N TYR A 184 -7.00 4.60 22.23
CA TYR A 184 -7.94 5.53 21.64
C TYR A 184 -7.61 5.89 20.18
N VAL A 185 -6.33 6.17 19.89
CA VAL A 185 -5.92 6.72 18.59
C VAL A 185 -5.78 5.63 17.52
N LEU A 186 -5.30 4.44 17.90
CA LEU A 186 -5.02 3.35 16.97
C LEU A 186 -6.25 2.95 16.11
N PRO A 187 -7.47 2.80 16.68
CA PRO A 187 -8.67 2.49 15.89
C PRO A 187 -9.08 3.59 14.89
N GLN A 188 -8.62 4.82 15.07
CA GLN A 188 -8.92 5.94 14.17
C GLN A 188 -7.91 6.07 13.03
N PHE A 189 -6.66 5.66 13.26
CA PHE A 189 -5.59 5.71 12.28
C PHE A 189 -5.85 4.79 11.09
N GLN A 190 -6.35 3.58 11.34
CA GLN A 190 -6.63 2.62 10.28
C GLN A 190 -7.62 3.17 9.23
N PRO A 191 -8.86 3.59 9.56
CA PRO A 191 -9.78 4.11 8.57
C PRO A 191 -9.33 5.44 7.95
N MET A 192 -8.51 6.24 8.65
CA MET A 192 -7.88 7.42 8.06
C MET A 192 -6.88 7.03 6.97
N ALA A 193 -5.96 6.12 7.29
CA ALA A 193 -4.97 5.58 6.38
C ALA A 193 -5.63 4.93 5.15
N GLU A 194 -6.69 4.15 5.34
CA GLU A 194 -7.49 3.57 4.26
C GLU A 194 -8.09 4.62 3.33
N ARG A 195 -8.75 5.65 3.88
CA ARG A 195 -9.33 6.74 3.09
C ARG A 195 -8.28 7.52 2.31
N VAL A 196 -7.13 7.79 2.93
CA VAL A 196 -6.01 8.48 2.27
C VAL A 196 -5.50 7.65 1.10
N GLY A 197 -5.21 6.36 1.29
CA GLY A 197 -4.66 5.58 0.18
C GLY A 197 -5.64 5.34 -0.95
N LEU A 198 -6.93 5.11 -0.66
CA LEU A 198 -7.96 5.03 -1.70
C LEU A 198 -8.03 6.32 -2.52
N PHE A 199 -7.89 7.47 -1.87
CA PHE A 199 -7.78 8.74 -2.58
C PHE A 199 -6.52 8.81 -3.45
N LEU A 200 -5.34 8.47 -2.90
CA LEU A 200 -4.08 8.49 -3.68
C LEU A 200 -4.14 7.54 -4.89
N TRP A 201 -4.84 6.41 -4.76
CA TRP A 201 -5.10 5.49 -5.87
C TRP A 201 -5.94 6.11 -6.98
N ASP A 202 -7.09 6.69 -6.60
CA ASP A 202 -7.99 7.37 -7.50
C ASP A 202 -7.26 8.47 -8.27
N GLU A 203 -6.46 9.28 -7.59
CA GLU A 203 -5.68 10.36 -8.23
C GLU A 203 -4.65 9.84 -9.24
N THR A 204 -4.16 8.60 -9.07
CA THR A 204 -3.13 8.03 -9.95
C THR A 204 -3.73 7.41 -11.22
N ILE A 205 -5.02 7.03 -11.21
CA ILE A 205 -5.64 6.22 -12.27
C ILE A 205 -6.88 6.86 -12.89
N SER A 206 -7.48 7.85 -12.21
CA SER A 206 -8.66 8.57 -12.69
C SER A 206 -8.27 9.93 -13.28
N GLU A 207 -8.74 10.21 -14.51
CA GLU A 207 -8.64 11.54 -15.13
C GLU A 207 -9.70 12.55 -14.61
N ASP A 208 -10.54 12.16 -13.64
CA ASP A 208 -11.64 12.99 -13.14
C ASP A 208 -11.18 14.15 -12.22
N SER A 209 -12.04 15.15 -12.06
CA SER A 209 -11.79 16.39 -11.30
C SER A 209 -11.29 16.15 -9.85
N GLN A 210 -9.99 16.35 -9.68
CA GLN A 210 -9.17 16.14 -8.47
C GLN A 210 -9.58 17.00 -7.25
N VAL A 211 -10.06 18.23 -7.46
CA VAL A 211 -10.26 19.22 -6.38
C VAL A 211 -11.45 18.88 -5.46
N PHE A 212 -12.56 18.37 -6.02
CA PHE A 212 -13.74 18.02 -5.22
C PHE A 212 -13.52 16.75 -4.39
N LYS A 213 -12.74 15.79 -4.92
CA LYS A 213 -12.35 14.58 -4.19
C LYS A 213 -11.45 14.93 -2.99
N LEU A 214 -10.51 15.86 -3.18
CA LEU A 214 -9.58 16.29 -2.13
C LEU A 214 -10.29 17.01 -0.97
N ALA A 215 -11.21 17.93 -1.27
CA ALA A 215 -12.00 18.61 -0.24
C ALA A 215 -12.85 17.63 0.59
N HIS A 216 -13.45 16.63 -0.06
CA HIS A 216 -14.22 15.59 0.61
C HIS A 216 -13.35 14.67 1.48
N LEU A 217 -12.12 14.36 1.03
CA LEU A 217 -11.15 13.63 1.85
C LEU A 217 -10.81 14.42 3.12
N PHE A 218 -10.48 15.71 3.01
CA PHE A 218 -10.13 16.52 4.17
C PHE A 218 -11.26 16.62 5.21
N LEU A 219 -12.52 16.68 4.78
CA LEU A 219 -13.67 16.64 5.70
C LEU A 219 -13.74 15.35 6.52
N LYS A 220 -13.15 14.25 6.03
CA LYS A 220 -13.10 12.95 6.73
C LYS A 220 -11.84 12.75 7.56
N ILE A 221 -10.78 13.54 7.33
CA ILE A 221 -9.48 13.44 8.00
C ILE A 221 -9.37 14.45 9.13
N PHE A 222 -9.69 15.73 8.87
CA PHE A 222 -9.48 16.81 9.84
C PHE A 222 -10.18 16.61 11.19
N PRO A 223 -11.41 16.07 11.27
CA PRO A 223 -12.02 15.82 12.57
C PRO A 223 -11.18 14.88 13.46
N ILE A 224 -10.61 13.83 12.86
CA ILE A 224 -9.79 12.84 13.58
C ILE A 224 -8.45 13.47 13.97
N GLU A 225 -7.79 14.18 13.06
CA GLU A 225 -6.50 14.83 13.36
C GLU A 225 -6.64 15.88 14.48
N LEU A 226 -7.72 16.67 14.48
CA LEU A 226 -8.02 17.63 15.54
C LEU A 226 -8.34 16.94 16.88
N GLU A 227 -9.04 15.81 16.85
CA GLU A 227 -9.38 15.04 18.06
C GLU A 227 -8.14 14.40 18.69
N VAL A 228 -7.27 13.78 17.87
CA VAL A 228 -5.97 13.25 18.31
C VAL A 228 -5.11 14.37 18.89
N MET A 229 -5.01 15.50 18.19
CA MET A 229 -4.27 16.67 18.67
C MET A 229 -4.83 17.16 20.02
N HIS A 230 -6.14 17.28 20.16
CA HIS A 230 -6.77 17.71 21.41
C HIS A 230 -6.39 16.80 22.58
N ILE A 231 -6.47 15.49 22.40
CA ILE A 231 -6.15 14.50 23.43
C ILE A 231 -4.69 14.60 23.85
N CYS A 232 -3.77 14.70 22.88
CA CYS A 232 -2.35 14.87 23.15
C CYS A 232 -2.01 16.19 23.88
N PHE A 233 -2.89 17.21 23.85
CA PHE A 233 -2.70 18.49 24.54
C PHE A 233 -3.41 18.56 25.91
N THR A 234 -4.37 17.68 26.19
CA THR A 234 -5.17 17.72 27.42
C THR A 234 -4.71 16.73 28.51
N ILE A 235 -3.76 15.86 28.19
CA ILE A 235 -3.10 14.91 29.10
C ILE A 235 -1.74 15.49 29.45
#